data_AF-A0A0K0GL01-F1
#
_entry.id   AF-A0A0K0GL01-F1
#
_cell.length_a   1.000
_cell.length_b   1.000
_cell.length_c   1.000
_cell.angle_alpha   90.00
_cell.angle_beta   90.00
_cell.angle_gamma   90.00
#
_symmetry.space_group_name_H-M   'P 1'
#
loop_
_entity.id
_entity.type
_entity.pdbx_description
1 polymer ?
#
loop_
_entity_poly.entity_id
_entity_poly.type
_entity_poly.pdbx_seq_one_letter_code
_entity_poly.pdbx_strand_id
1 'polypeptide(L)'
;MEPWAYQLMDLQMPRVDGVEAIQRIHQVDAAAKVIVLPTYTCDARAVRALQFGACGYLLKSGLRRELVDTIRDVGNCCQALAPRPDKAKRVIGPLHAEANVESTPPQNPHAHPKMDLLALTYPLIAAGEPLQYGYHRPLIKIPTIALCHWRSVIYFLNAFRGNAMLRHSLRVRLLLPVLALGLVVMSGLTVVLAFTEAKRIESETQASIGRTSILTQTMFSLTRTMLLDRVNATIRHLHKESDALGLASQGNEVHVGGRIANDLLLGQKSQANTFSLVDSAASILVDDGASSSKQGNATLFSRVGDDFVRISTSFTNADGRRAVGSVLDPNSQAAIKLRNGESFYGVVDILGNPYVAGYEPIFAGNEKRVIGAWGVAHKADTPELATVIGSRRVLSSGFVAVLDIKNKLRFQSDTGSTTDRATIERIVKEKPQDWVVVKEEIRDWGFTLVSAYPKSDLNALILHQSLWIAGVGLLICALMVGVQSALIWDRVLRPVQNLTAVAEELSMGKWNHTIAEVNLKDEIGTLARAISRLSNSVRLAMERLNKR
;
A
#
# COMPACT_ATOMS: atom_id res chain seq x y z
N MET A 1 43.01 -2.53 6.33
CA MET A 1 41.88 -1.68 6.75
C MET A 1 40.98 -2.54 7.61
N GLU A 2 40.38 -1.99 8.66
CA GLU A 2 39.32 -2.69 9.39
C GLU A 2 38.14 -2.96 8.45
N PRO A 3 37.59 -4.19 8.39
CA PRO A 3 36.45 -4.51 7.52
C PRO A 3 35.17 -3.89 8.07
N TRP A 4 34.54 -3.01 7.29
CA TRP A 4 33.28 -2.35 7.67
C TRP A 4 32.13 -3.37 7.71
N ALA A 5 31.52 -3.57 8.89
CA ALA A 5 30.50 -4.60 9.07
C ALA A 5 29.22 -4.40 8.21
N TYR A 6 28.96 -3.16 7.80
CA TYR A 6 27.91 -2.75 6.86
C TYR A 6 28.39 -1.55 6.03
N GLN A 7 27.91 -1.42 4.80
CA GLN A 7 28.14 -0.26 3.94
C GLN A 7 26.81 0.32 3.42
N LEU A 8 26.71 1.64 3.35
CA LEU A 8 25.57 2.34 2.76
C LEU A 8 26.00 2.97 1.44
N MET A 9 25.30 2.63 0.36
CA MET A 9 25.70 2.90 -1.02
C MET A 9 24.67 3.78 -1.74
N ASP A 10 25.06 4.97 -2.18
CA ASP A 10 24.22 5.76 -3.09
C ASP A 10 24.29 5.17 -4.50
N LEU A 11 23.15 5.05 -5.17
CA LEU A 11 23.07 4.58 -6.55
C LEU A 11 23.50 5.67 -7.57
N GLN A 12 23.49 6.93 -7.16
CA GLN A 12 23.77 8.10 -8.00
C GLN A 12 25.11 8.77 -7.63
N MET A 13 26.19 7.98 -7.60
CA MET A 13 27.56 8.49 -7.39
C MET A 13 28.22 8.98 -8.69
N PRO A 14 29.13 9.96 -8.62
CA PRO A 14 29.94 10.40 -9.77
C PRO A 14 31.11 9.44 -10.07
N ARG A 15 31.44 9.32 -11.36
CA ARG A 15 32.50 8.48 -11.97
C ARG A 15 32.20 6.97 -12.05
N VAL A 16 31.67 6.37 -10.99
CA VAL A 16 31.27 4.94 -10.92
C VAL A 16 29.89 4.91 -10.27
N ASP A 17 28.92 4.24 -10.90
CA ASP A 17 27.56 4.16 -10.32
C ASP A 17 27.48 3.13 -9.18
N GLY A 18 26.46 3.24 -8.32
CA GLY A 18 26.37 2.37 -7.13
C GLY A 18 26.17 0.89 -7.45
N VAL A 19 25.66 0.54 -8.64
CA VAL A 19 25.48 -0.85 -9.09
C VAL A 19 26.83 -1.44 -9.50
N GLU A 20 27.61 -0.68 -10.27
CA GLU A 20 28.98 -1.06 -10.65
C GLU A 20 29.92 -1.11 -9.43
N ALA A 21 29.77 -0.17 -8.49
CA ALA A 21 30.52 -0.16 -7.24
C ALA A 21 30.29 -1.46 -6.44
N ILE A 22 29.04 -1.93 -6.35
CA ILE A 22 28.70 -3.19 -5.68
C ILE A 22 29.34 -4.41 -6.34
N GLN A 23 29.33 -4.48 -7.68
CA GLN A 23 30.02 -5.55 -8.41
C GLN A 23 31.53 -5.56 -8.10
N ARG A 24 32.17 -4.39 -8.13
CA ARG A 24 33.61 -4.22 -7.82
C ARG A 24 33.94 -4.54 -6.35
N ILE A 25 33.03 -4.26 -5.42
CA ILE A 25 33.18 -4.60 -3.99
C ILE A 25 33.08 -6.11 -3.80
N HIS A 26 32.08 -6.79 -4.35
CA HIS A 26 31.93 -8.25 -4.21
C HIS A 26 33.00 -9.07 -4.94
N GLN A 27 33.76 -8.47 -5.87
CA GLN A 27 34.97 -9.05 -6.45
C GLN A 27 36.18 -9.05 -5.49
N VAL A 28 36.17 -8.21 -4.45
CA VAL A 28 37.24 -8.08 -3.45
C VAL A 28 36.84 -8.68 -2.10
N ASP A 29 35.58 -8.49 -1.69
CA ASP A 29 34.98 -9.07 -0.49
C ASP A 29 33.55 -9.55 -0.80
N ALA A 30 33.40 -10.86 -1.02
CA ALA A 30 32.12 -11.51 -1.29
C ALA A 30 31.19 -11.62 -0.05
N ALA A 31 31.64 -11.16 1.13
CA ALA A 31 30.85 -11.11 2.36
C ALA A 31 30.42 -9.67 2.76
N ALA A 32 30.79 -8.66 1.95
CA ALA A 32 30.47 -7.26 2.22
C ALA A 32 28.95 -7.00 2.26
N LYS A 33 28.46 -6.42 3.36
CA LYS A 33 27.02 -6.17 3.56
C LYS A 33 26.60 -4.79 3.07
N VAL A 34 26.21 -4.69 1.79
CA VAL A 34 25.83 -3.40 1.18
C VAL A 34 24.32 -3.15 1.25
N ILE A 35 23.93 -1.97 1.74
CA ILE A 35 22.56 -1.44 1.79
C ILE A 35 22.47 -0.26 0.82
N VAL A 36 21.55 -0.29 -0.15
CA VAL A 36 21.47 0.77 -1.18
C VAL A 36 20.48 1.87 -0.86
N LEU A 37 20.83 3.09 -1.25
CA LEU A 37 20.06 4.32 -1.02
C LEU A 37 19.47 4.89 -2.32
N PRO A 38 18.37 4.34 -2.86
CA PRO A 38 17.65 4.94 -3.98
C PRO A 38 16.98 6.27 -3.61
N THR A 39 16.88 7.15 -4.60
CA THR A 39 16.15 8.42 -4.51
C THR A 39 14.62 8.21 -4.63
N TYR A 40 14.17 7.14 -5.31
CA TYR A 40 12.75 6.88 -5.61
C TYR A 40 12.36 5.42 -5.38
N THR A 41 11.07 5.17 -5.08
CA THR A 41 10.48 3.84 -4.84
C THR A 41 10.55 2.86 -6.01
N CYS A 42 10.79 3.36 -7.22
CA CYS A 42 10.75 2.60 -8.46
C CYS A 42 12.07 2.70 -9.26
N ASP A 43 13.20 2.93 -8.58
CA ASP A 43 14.50 3.02 -9.23
C ASP A 43 14.96 1.63 -9.72
N ALA A 44 14.98 1.44 -11.04
CA ALA A 44 15.46 0.22 -11.70
C ALA A 44 16.96 -0.06 -11.47
N ARG A 45 17.73 0.90 -10.91
CA ARG A 45 19.09 0.66 -10.40
C ARG A 45 19.08 -0.05 -9.05
N ALA A 46 18.08 0.19 -8.19
CA ALA A 46 17.97 -0.48 -6.90
C ALA A 46 17.68 -1.98 -7.08
N VAL A 47 16.79 -2.31 -8.03
CA VAL A 47 16.52 -3.70 -8.42
C VAL A 47 17.79 -4.39 -8.92
N ARG A 48 18.56 -3.73 -9.81
CA ARG A 48 19.84 -4.27 -10.29
C ARG A 48 20.88 -4.39 -9.18
N ALA A 49 20.96 -3.46 -8.25
CA ALA A 49 21.88 -3.55 -7.13
C ALA A 49 21.59 -4.75 -6.20
N LEU A 50 20.30 -5.07 -5.97
CA LEU A 50 19.89 -6.30 -5.28
C LEU A 50 20.31 -7.56 -6.08
N GLN A 51 20.17 -7.55 -7.42
CA GLN A 51 20.64 -8.64 -8.28
C GLN A 51 22.16 -8.84 -8.24
N PHE A 52 22.94 -7.79 -8.00
CA PHE A 52 24.40 -7.86 -7.81
C PHE A 52 24.84 -8.02 -6.34
N GLY A 53 23.92 -8.35 -5.44
CA GLY A 53 24.22 -8.82 -4.08
C GLY A 53 23.95 -7.82 -2.95
N ALA A 54 23.36 -6.66 -3.20
CA ALA A 54 22.96 -5.77 -2.09
C ALA A 54 22.00 -6.48 -1.13
N CYS A 55 22.29 -6.41 0.16
CA CYS A 55 21.56 -7.13 1.21
C CYS A 55 20.25 -6.45 1.63
N GLY A 56 20.06 -5.17 1.26
CA GLY A 56 18.86 -4.40 1.54
C GLY A 56 18.82 -3.07 0.78
N TYR A 57 17.69 -2.37 0.85
CA TYR A 57 17.52 -1.03 0.28
C TYR A 57 16.74 -0.13 1.26
N LEU A 58 17.01 1.18 1.20
CA LEU A 58 16.38 2.17 2.07
C LEU A 58 16.28 3.51 1.33
N LEU A 59 15.10 4.12 1.26
CA LEU A 59 14.93 5.40 0.58
C LEU A 59 15.68 6.52 1.31
N LYS A 60 16.29 7.45 0.57
CA LYS A 60 16.95 8.65 1.13
C LYS A 60 16.03 9.47 2.05
N SER A 61 14.72 9.44 1.81
CA SER A 61 13.69 10.07 2.66
C SER A 61 13.37 9.30 3.95
N GLY A 62 13.55 7.98 3.98
CA GLY A 62 13.36 7.14 5.17
C GLY A 62 14.58 7.09 6.10
N LEU A 63 15.76 7.50 5.59
CA LEU A 63 17.08 7.36 6.24
C LEU A 63 17.14 7.78 7.71
N ARG A 64 16.41 8.83 8.13
CA ARG A 64 16.43 9.29 9.54
C ARG A 64 15.61 8.45 10.51
N ARG A 65 14.66 7.65 10.02
CA ARG A 65 13.73 6.86 10.85
C ARG A 65 13.98 5.36 10.75
N GLU A 66 14.26 4.89 9.54
CA GLU A 66 14.21 3.47 9.19
C GLU A 66 15.61 2.82 9.10
N LEU A 67 16.69 3.61 9.18
CA LEU A 67 18.07 3.13 9.01
C LEU A 67 18.54 2.13 10.07
N VAL A 68 18.28 2.42 11.35
CA VAL A 68 18.76 1.57 12.45
C VAL A 68 18.12 0.18 12.38
N ASP A 69 16.82 0.13 12.06
CA ASP A 69 16.09 -1.12 11.91
C ASP A 69 16.44 -1.85 10.60
N THR A 70 16.68 -1.12 9.50
CA THR A 70 17.23 -1.72 8.27
C THR A 70 18.58 -2.41 8.53
N ILE A 71 19.48 -1.79 9.30
CA ILE A 71 20.78 -2.39 9.67
C ILE A 71 20.59 -3.62 10.56
N ARG A 72 19.67 -3.58 11.53
CA ARG A 72 19.34 -4.72 12.40
C ARG A 72 18.79 -5.90 11.59
N ASP A 73 17.80 -5.65 10.73
CA ASP A 73 17.14 -6.68 9.93
C ASP A 73 18.09 -7.32 8.91
N VAL A 74 18.95 -6.52 8.25
CA VAL A 74 20.03 -7.03 7.38
C VAL A 74 21.03 -7.85 8.20
N GLY A 75 21.41 -7.37 9.39
CA GLY A 75 22.31 -8.10 10.29
C GLY A 75 21.78 -9.48 10.69
N ASN A 76 20.51 -9.53 11.09
CA ASN A 76 19.78 -10.75 11.46
C ASN A 76 19.64 -11.72 10.28
N CYS A 77 19.32 -11.23 9.08
CA CYS A 77 19.23 -12.07 7.88
C CYS A 77 20.60 -12.66 7.48
N CYS A 78 21.67 -11.87 7.54
CA CYS A 78 23.00 -12.32 7.16
C CYS A 78 23.64 -13.30 8.17
N GLN A 79 23.25 -13.31 9.44
CA GLN A 79 23.75 -14.35 10.38
C GLN A 79 23.22 -15.76 10.07
N ALA A 80 22.17 -15.88 9.24
CA ALA A 80 21.62 -17.16 8.80
C ALA A 80 22.14 -17.64 7.43
N LEU A 81 23.03 -16.90 6.75
CA LEU A 81 23.49 -17.23 5.40
C LEU A 81 24.99 -16.98 5.14
N ALA A 82 25.71 -18.08 4.89
CA ALA A 82 26.92 -18.08 4.06
C ALA A 82 26.52 -17.97 2.56
N PRO A 83 27.42 -17.55 1.65
CA PRO A 83 27.02 -16.97 0.36
C PRO A 83 26.36 -17.98 -0.60
N ARG A 84 25.11 -17.71 -0.96
CA ARG A 84 24.33 -18.38 -2.00
C ARG A 84 23.24 -17.42 -2.54
N PRO A 85 23.06 -17.27 -3.87
CA PRO A 85 22.26 -16.20 -4.44
C PRO A 85 20.74 -16.38 -4.31
N ASP A 86 20.27 -17.53 -3.84
CA ASP A 86 18.87 -17.96 -3.86
C ASP A 86 17.94 -17.35 -2.79
N LYS A 87 18.45 -16.53 -1.84
CA LYS A 87 17.69 -16.18 -0.61
C LYS A 87 17.81 -14.73 -0.11
N ALA A 88 17.57 -13.74 -0.97
CA ALA A 88 17.32 -12.35 -0.56
C ALA A 88 15.96 -12.17 0.16
N LYS A 89 15.83 -12.64 1.41
CA LYS A 89 14.58 -12.55 2.19
C LYS A 89 14.41 -11.20 2.90
N ARG A 90 13.45 -10.41 2.40
CA ARG A 90 12.47 -9.62 3.17
C ARG A 90 13.02 -8.83 4.39
N VAL A 91 13.40 -7.58 4.15
CA VAL A 91 13.51 -6.52 5.18
C VAL A 91 12.33 -5.56 5.03
N ILE A 92 11.19 -5.93 5.62
CA ILE A 92 10.05 -5.04 5.93
C ILE A 92 9.41 -5.53 7.23
N GLY A 93 9.72 -4.87 8.34
CA GLY A 93 9.07 -5.08 9.64
C GLY A 93 7.64 -4.50 9.70
N PRO A 94 6.82 -4.88 10.69
CA PRO A 94 5.44 -4.40 10.82
C PRO A 94 5.38 -2.97 11.38
N LEU A 95 4.67 -2.06 10.69
CA LEU A 95 4.41 -0.70 11.17
C LEU A 95 3.31 -0.67 12.25
N HIS A 96 3.64 -1.06 13.49
CA HIS A 96 2.83 -0.78 14.68
C HIS A 96 3.68 -0.72 15.96
N ALA A 97 4.22 0.47 16.29
CA ALA A 97 4.30 0.97 17.67
C ALA A 97 4.66 2.47 17.70
N GLU A 98 4.09 3.14 18.69
CA GLU A 98 4.19 4.54 19.12
C GLU A 98 5.53 5.27 18.90
N ALA A 99 5.44 6.50 18.36
CA ALA A 99 6.47 7.54 18.49
C ALA A 99 5.80 8.91 18.74
N ASN A 100 5.49 9.21 20.01
CA ASN A 100 4.94 10.49 20.42
C ASN A 100 6.07 11.54 20.48
N VAL A 101 6.29 12.27 19.37
CA VAL A 101 7.30 13.34 19.30
C VAL A 101 6.68 14.64 18.77
N GLU A 102 6.56 15.58 19.69
CA GLU A 102 6.18 16.97 19.49
C GLU A 102 7.09 17.67 18.46
N SER A 103 6.51 18.40 17.49
CA SER A 103 7.30 19.12 16.47
C SER A 103 6.70 20.48 16.11
N THR A 104 7.31 21.52 16.67
CA THR A 104 7.08 22.94 16.36
C THR A 104 7.53 23.25 14.93
N PRO A 105 6.77 24.04 14.14
CA PRO A 105 7.17 24.38 12.77
C PRO A 105 8.30 25.42 12.73
N PRO A 106 9.39 25.21 11.98
CA PRO A 106 10.40 26.23 11.72
C PRO A 106 9.88 27.28 10.71
N GLN A 107 10.29 28.54 10.89
CA GLN A 107 9.77 29.68 10.13
C GLN A 107 10.72 30.12 8.98
N ASN A 108 10.13 30.34 7.79
CA ASN A 108 10.51 31.38 6.82
C ASN A 108 11.90 31.29 6.11
N PRO A 109 12.26 32.20 5.17
CA PRO A 109 11.49 32.80 4.06
C PRO A 109 12.18 32.64 2.66
N HIS A 110 11.54 33.13 1.59
CA HIS A 110 12.07 33.30 0.20
C HIS A 110 12.34 31.97 -0.57
N ALA A 111 12.33 31.85 -1.91
CA ALA A 111 11.89 32.62 -3.09
C ALA A 111 12.03 31.66 -4.32
N HIS A 112 11.52 31.82 -5.56
CA HIS A 112 10.55 32.64 -6.31
C HIS A 112 10.38 31.94 -7.71
N PRO A 113 9.55 32.37 -8.70
CA PRO A 113 8.67 33.54 -8.81
C PRO A 113 7.18 33.20 -9.12
N LYS A 114 6.39 34.22 -9.47
CA LYS A 114 4.97 34.13 -9.89
C LYS A 114 4.80 33.57 -11.31
N MET A 115 3.61 33.01 -11.58
CA MET A 115 2.91 33.15 -12.85
C MET A 115 1.46 33.58 -12.53
N ASP A 116 1.08 34.82 -12.86
CA ASP A 116 -0.29 35.31 -12.63
C ASP A 116 -1.22 34.88 -13.78
N LEU A 117 -2.40 34.33 -13.49
CA LEU A 117 -3.41 34.02 -14.51
C LEU A 117 -4.86 34.04 -13.98
N LEU A 118 -5.22 35.12 -13.26
CA LEU A 118 -6.60 35.46 -12.94
C LEU A 118 -7.26 36.22 -14.12
N ALA A 119 -7.56 35.50 -15.21
CA ALA A 119 -8.28 36.09 -16.35
C ALA A 119 -9.00 35.04 -17.24
N LEU A 120 -10.13 34.50 -16.78
CA LEU A 120 -11.29 34.18 -17.63
C LEU A 120 -12.52 33.81 -16.80
N THR A 121 -13.61 34.53 -17.01
CA THR A 121 -14.90 34.34 -16.33
C THR A 121 -15.86 33.43 -17.08
N TYR A 122 -16.77 32.82 -16.33
CA TYR A 122 -18.11 32.29 -16.69
C TYR A 122 -18.81 32.84 -17.95
N PRO A 123 -19.88 32.17 -18.48
CA PRO A 123 -20.47 30.88 -18.08
C PRO A 123 -20.76 29.90 -19.25
N LEU A 124 -21.14 28.65 -18.95
CA LEU A 124 -22.12 27.94 -19.79
C LEU A 124 -22.84 26.78 -19.06
N ILE A 125 -24.10 27.00 -18.68
CA ILE A 125 -25.10 25.96 -18.38
C ILE A 125 -26.18 26.07 -19.46
N ALA A 126 -26.06 25.32 -20.56
CA ALA A 126 -27.10 25.25 -21.61
C ALA A 126 -26.91 24.08 -22.61
N ALA A 127 -26.65 22.86 -22.14
CA ALA A 127 -26.80 21.64 -22.95
C ALA A 127 -27.08 20.45 -22.02
N GLY A 128 -28.26 19.82 -22.18
CA GLY A 128 -28.70 18.76 -21.29
C GLY A 128 -28.47 17.37 -21.87
N GLU A 129 -27.45 16.65 -21.39
CA GLU A 129 -27.33 15.20 -21.51
C GLU A 129 -26.81 14.62 -20.17
N PRO A 130 -27.46 13.61 -19.56
CA PRO A 130 -27.14 13.18 -18.20
C PRO A 130 -26.05 12.11 -18.17
N LEU A 131 -24.80 12.51 -17.90
CA LEU A 131 -23.75 11.57 -17.49
C LEU A 131 -24.12 10.92 -16.15
N GLN A 132 -24.59 9.68 -16.18
CA GLN A 132 -25.06 8.91 -15.02
C GLN A 132 -23.92 8.46 -14.09
N TYR A 133 -23.28 9.40 -13.39
CA TYR A 133 -22.50 9.07 -12.20
C TYR A 133 -23.45 8.90 -11.00
N GLY A 134 -23.81 7.64 -10.72
CA GLY A 134 -24.73 7.24 -9.65
C GLY A 134 -24.19 7.46 -8.23
N TYR A 135 -24.00 8.73 -7.84
CA TYR A 135 -23.68 9.14 -6.48
C TYR A 135 -24.90 8.98 -5.56
N HIS A 136 -25.30 7.74 -5.31
CA HIS A 136 -26.01 7.42 -4.07
C HIS A 136 -25.07 7.76 -2.92
N ARG A 137 -25.33 8.90 -2.25
CA ARG A 137 -24.67 9.26 -0.99
C ARG A 137 -24.75 8.04 -0.07
N PRO A 138 -23.62 7.44 0.35
CA PRO A 138 -23.67 6.45 1.41
C PRO A 138 -24.23 7.19 2.62
N LEU A 139 -25.40 6.77 3.11
CA LEU A 139 -25.97 7.31 4.34
C LEU A 139 -25.16 6.72 5.50
N ILE A 140 -23.93 7.22 5.69
CA ILE A 140 -23.00 6.71 6.69
C ILE A 140 -23.68 6.83 8.05
N LYS A 141 -24.08 5.69 8.60
CA LYS A 141 -24.73 5.64 9.90
C LYS A 141 -23.69 5.91 10.99
N ILE A 142 -23.46 7.19 11.24
CA ILE A 142 -22.88 7.74 12.47
C ILE A 142 -23.99 8.35 13.37
N PRO A 143 -25.14 7.68 13.64
CA PRO A 143 -26.00 8.13 14.72
C PRO A 143 -25.37 7.80 16.07
N THR A 144 -24.59 6.72 16.20
CA THR A 144 -24.25 6.12 17.50
C THR A 144 -23.39 7.04 18.38
N ILE A 145 -22.30 7.59 17.85
CA ILE A 145 -21.42 8.49 18.62
C ILE A 145 -22.15 9.83 18.89
N ALA A 146 -22.76 10.41 17.86
CA ALA A 146 -23.49 11.68 17.96
C ALA A 146 -24.67 11.61 18.96
N LEU A 147 -25.50 10.56 18.90
CA LEU A 147 -26.59 10.35 19.85
C LEU A 147 -26.09 9.99 21.25
N CYS A 148 -24.98 9.28 21.43
CA CYS A 148 -24.45 9.01 22.78
C CYS A 148 -24.05 10.32 23.49
N HIS A 149 -23.42 11.27 22.79
CA HIS A 149 -23.17 12.60 23.33
C HIS A 149 -24.48 13.39 23.50
N TRP A 150 -25.36 13.43 22.51
CA TRP A 150 -26.62 14.19 22.57
C TRP A 150 -27.56 13.70 23.69
N ARG A 151 -27.66 12.39 23.92
CA ARG A 151 -28.47 11.81 25.00
C ARG A 151 -27.87 12.11 26.37
N SER A 152 -26.54 12.08 26.50
CA SER A 152 -25.85 12.49 27.73
C SER A 152 -26.07 13.99 28.04
N VAL A 153 -26.01 14.85 27.02
CA VAL A 153 -26.33 16.30 27.15
C VAL A 153 -27.80 16.50 27.54
N ILE A 154 -28.75 15.79 26.92
CA ILE A 154 -30.17 15.83 27.30
C ILE A 154 -30.39 15.36 28.75
N TYR A 155 -29.77 14.26 29.17
CA TYR A 155 -29.88 13.79 30.56
C TYR A 155 -29.30 14.79 31.55
N PHE A 156 -28.15 15.41 31.25
CA PHE A 156 -27.56 16.46 32.07
C PHE A 156 -28.47 17.69 32.19
N LEU A 157 -29.01 18.18 31.07
CA LEU A 157 -29.95 19.31 31.02
C LEU A 157 -31.28 19.02 31.73
N ASN A 158 -31.80 17.79 31.62
CA ASN A 158 -33.03 17.38 32.29
C ASN A 158 -32.84 17.17 33.80
N ALA A 159 -31.70 16.61 34.24
CA ALA A 159 -31.33 16.55 35.65
C ALA A 159 -31.21 17.97 36.26
N PHE A 160 -30.66 18.93 35.51
CA PHE A 160 -30.63 20.35 35.90
C PHE A 160 -32.00 21.02 35.94
N ARG A 161 -32.96 20.59 35.11
CA ARG A 161 -34.32 21.15 35.10
C ARG A 161 -35.11 20.82 36.37
N GLY A 162 -34.97 19.62 36.91
CA GLY A 162 -35.78 19.13 38.05
C GLY A 162 -35.41 19.70 39.43
N ASN A 163 -34.13 19.97 39.68
CA ASN A 163 -33.65 20.33 41.04
C ASN A 163 -33.74 21.84 41.33
N ALA A 164 -34.78 22.26 42.06
CA ALA A 164 -35.03 23.67 42.39
C ALA A 164 -33.87 24.35 43.15
N MET A 165 -33.26 23.68 44.14
CA MET A 165 -32.16 24.25 44.94
C MET A 165 -30.93 24.66 44.12
N LEU A 166 -30.60 23.94 43.04
CA LEU A 166 -29.44 24.26 42.21
C LEU A 166 -29.62 25.58 41.43
N ARG A 167 -30.88 25.95 41.12
CA ARG A 167 -31.23 27.07 40.23
C ARG A 167 -30.96 28.47 40.82
N HIS A 168 -30.71 28.57 42.12
CA HIS A 168 -30.53 29.83 42.85
C HIS A 168 -29.07 30.15 43.22
N SER A 169 -28.13 29.21 43.11
CA SER A 169 -26.72 29.50 43.39
C SER A 169 -26.06 30.32 42.27
N LEU A 170 -25.29 31.36 42.64
CA LEU A 170 -24.50 32.15 41.68
C LEU A 170 -23.49 31.27 40.92
N ARG A 171 -22.94 30.25 41.61
CA ARG A 171 -22.04 29.22 41.10
C ARG A 171 -22.55 28.59 39.80
N VAL A 172 -23.78 28.07 39.81
CA VAL A 172 -24.41 27.41 38.66
C VAL A 172 -24.63 28.40 37.51
N ARG A 173 -25.07 29.63 37.80
CA ARG A 173 -25.38 30.63 36.77
C ARG A 173 -24.14 31.11 36.00
N LEU A 174 -22.98 31.14 36.64
CA LEU A 174 -21.70 31.51 36.02
C LEU A 174 -21.02 30.32 35.31
N LEU A 175 -21.03 29.13 35.91
CA LEU A 175 -20.39 27.93 35.33
C LEU A 175 -21.12 27.42 34.09
N LEU A 176 -22.44 27.29 34.14
CA LEU A 176 -23.22 26.56 33.14
C LEU A 176 -23.09 27.10 31.69
N PRO A 177 -23.09 28.42 31.40
CA PRO A 177 -22.90 28.90 30.03
C PRO A 177 -21.46 28.70 29.51
N VAL A 178 -20.44 28.85 30.37
CA VAL A 178 -19.02 28.67 29.98
C VAL A 178 -18.73 27.19 29.70
N LEU A 179 -19.25 26.29 30.55
CA LEU A 179 -19.18 24.85 30.35
C LEU A 179 -19.92 24.41 29.08
N ALA A 180 -21.11 24.96 28.82
CA ALA A 180 -21.88 24.65 27.61
C ALA A 180 -21.15 25.10 26.33
N LEU A 181 -20.62 26.32 26.30
CA LEU A 181 -19.83 26.82 25.17
C LEU A 181 -18.58 25.96 24.94
N GLY A 182 -17.84 25.66 26.00
CA GLY A 182 -16.63 24.82 25.94
C GLY A 182 -16.92 23.41 25.42
N LEU A 183 -18.01 22.77 25.89
CA LEU A 183 -18.45 21.45 25.40
C LEU A 183 -18.86 21.50 23.92
N VAL A 184 -19.57 22.55 23.49
CA VAL A 184 -19.92 22.72 22.07
C VAL A 184 -18.67 22.85 21.21
N VAL A 185 -17.73 23.74 21.56
CA VAL A 185 -16.47 23.94 20.82
C VAL A 185 -15.65 22.65 20.75
N MET A 186 -15.46 21.96 21.88
CA MET A 186 -14.71 20.70 21.92
C MET A 186 -15.39 19.57 21.14
N SER A 187 -16.72 19.47 21.18
CA SER A 187 -17.47 18.48 20.40
C SER A 187 -17.43 18.77 18.89
N GLY A 188 -17.42 20.04 18.49
CA GLY A 188 -17.20 20.44 17.10
C GLY A 188 -15.80 20.06 16.63
N LEU A 189 -14.78 20.34 17.45
CA LEU A 189 -13.38 20.03 17.15
C LEU A 189 -13.13 18.51 17.04
N THR A 190 -13.65 17.68 17.96
CA THR A 190 -13.49 16.23 17.88
C THR A 190 -14.21 15.63 16.67
N VAL A 191 -15.38 16.15 16.29
CA VAL A 191 -16.09 15.75 15.06
C VAL A 191 -15.29 16.14 13.82
N VAL A 192 -14.73 17.35 13.75
CA VAL A 192 -13.87 17.78 12.63
C VAL A 192 -12.63 16.89 12.52
N LEU A 193 -11.94 16.62 13.62
CA LEU A 193 -10.75 15.76 13.66
C LEU A 193 -11.06 14.32 13.23
N ALA A 194 -12.19 13.75 13.67
CA ALA A 194 -12.63 12.43 13.24
C ALA A 194 -12.97 12.39 11.73
N PHE A 195 -13.58 13.46 11.18
CA PHE A 195 -13.83 13.56 9.74
C PHE A 195 -12.56 13.73 8.90
N THR A 196 -11.56 14.47 9.39
CA THR A 196 -10.26 14.57 8.70
C THR A 196 -9.51 13.24 8.75
N GLU A 197 -9.50 12.55 9.89
CA GLU A 197 -8.80 11.27 10.03
C GLU A 197 -9.49 10.16 9.22
N ALA A 198 -10.83 10.09 9.19
CA ALA A 198 -11.55 9.14 8.34
C ALA A 198 -11.17 9.29 6.85
N LYS A 199 -11.08 10.53 6.34
CA LYS A 199 -10.61 10.81 4.97
C LYS A 199 -9.13 10.47 4.78
N ARG A 200 -8.30 10.71 5.79
CA ARG A 200 -6.87 10.37 5.77
C ARG A 200 -6.68 8.85 5.68
N ILE A 201 -7.37 8.06 6.51
CA ILE A 201 -7.33 6.59 6.49
C ILE A 201 -7.77 6.05 5.12
N GLU A 202 -8.85 6.59 4.54
CA GLU A 202 -9.31 6.19 3.20
C GLU A 202 -8.26 6.49 2.12
N SER A 203 -7.67 7.69 2.13
CA SER A 203 -6.60 8.10 1.20
C SER A 203 -5.33 7.25 1.37
N GLU A 204 -4.89 7.02 2.61
CA GLU A 204 -3.71 6.20 2.91
C GLU A 204 -3.94 4.73 2.55
N THR A 205 -5.16 4.21 2.69
CA THR A 205 -5.57 2.87 2.24
C THR A 205 -5.47 2.75 0.72
N GLN A 206 -6.06 3.70 -0.03
CA GLN A 206 -5.96 3.73 -1.49
C GLN A 206 -4.50 3.86 -1.95
N ALA A 207 -3.71 4.73 -1.33
CA ALA A 207 -2.28 4.88 -1.62
C ALA A 207 -1.45 3.65 -1.23
N SER A 208 -1.87 2.85 -0.25
CA SER A 208 -1.24 1.58 0.12
C SER A 208 -1.53 0.48 -0.91
N ILE A 209 -2.77 0.43 -1.41
CA ILE A 209 -3.17 -0.48 -2.51
C ILE A 209 -2.43 -0.11 -3.79
N GLY A 210 -2.37 1.18 -4.17
CA GLY A 210 -1.60 1.65 -5.32
C GLY A 210 -0.10 1.29 -5.24
N ARG A 211 0.53 1.49 -4.08
CA ARG A 211 1.92 1.04 -3.83
C ARG A 211 2.07 -0.48 -3.97
N THR A 212 1.10 -1.26 -3.48
CA THR A 212 1.09 -2.72 -3.61
C THR A 212 0.91 -3.16 -5.06
N SER A 213 0.05 -2.49 -5.84
CA SER A 213 -0.14 -2.76 -7.27
C SER A 213 1.13 -2.47 -8.07
N ILE A 214 1.75 -1.29 -7.89
CA ILE A 214 2.99 -0.91 -8.59
C ILE A 214 4.08 -1.97 -8.34
N LEU A 215 4.27 -2.41 -7.09
CA LEU A 215 5.23 -3.48 -6.76
C LEU A 215 4.87 -4.80 -7.45
N THR A 216 3.59 -5.17 -7.52
CA THR A 216 3.14 -6.39 -8.22
C THR A 216 3.37 -6.28 -9.73
N GLN A 217 3.01 -5.17 -10.38
CA GLN A 217 3.27 -4.94 -11.80
C GLN A 217 4.77 -4.96 -12.11
N THR A 218 5.61 -4.36 -11.25
CA THR A 218 7.08 -4.44 -11.37
C THR A 218 7.58 -5.88 -11.26
N MET A 219 7.08 -6.68 -10.30
CA MET A 219 7.44 -8.10 -10.20
C MET A 219 7.05 -8.88 -11.46
N PHE A 220 5.83 -8.73 -11.96
CA PHE A 220 5.40 -9.38 -13.22
C PHE A 220 6.24 -8.96 -14.42
N SER A 221 6.63 -7.68 -14.51
CA SER A 221 7.54 -7.18 -15.56
C SER A 221 8.93 -7.84 -15.46
N LEU A 222 9.52 -7.91 -14.27
CA LEU A 222 10.83 -8.53 -14.04
C LEU A 222 10.80 -10.05 -14.32
N THR A 223 9.77 -10.76 -13.83
CA THR A 223 9.58 -12.19 -14.12
C THR A 223 9.42 -12.43 -15.62
N ARG A 224 8.69 -11.56 -16.36
CA ARG A 224 8.58 -11.68 -17.82
C ARG A 224 9.95 -11.61 -18.49
N THR A 225 10.76 -10.60 -18.14
CA THR A 225 12.09 -10.41 -18.72
C THR A 225 12.99 -11.61 -18.44
N MET A 226 13.03 -12.10 -17.19
CA MET A 226 13.80 -13.30 -16.82
C MET A 226 13.35 -14.56 -17.59
N LEU A 227 12.04 -14.76 -17.77
CA LEU A 227 11.52 -15.89 -18.54
C LEU A 227 11.80 -15.74 -20.05
N LEU A 228 11.72 -14.53 -20.60
CA LEU A 228 12.11 -14.26 -21.99
C LEU A 228 13.61 -14.45 -22.20
N ASP A 229 14.46 -14.06 -21.26
CA ASP A 229 15.92 -14.26 -21.35
C ASP A 229 16.30 -15.75 -21.32
N ARG A 230 15.61 -16.56 -20.51
CA ARG A 230 15.72 -18.03 -20.52
C ARG A 230 15.28 -18.64 -21.86
N VAL A 231 14.13 -18.20 -22.38
CA VAL A 231 13.62 -18.62 -23.69
C VAL A 231 14.60 -18.23 -24.81
N ASN A 232 15.10 -17.00 -24.81
CA ASN A 232 16.12 -16.50 -25.75
C ASN A 232 17.42 -17.31 -25.68
N ALA A 233 17.89 -17.64 -24.48
CA ALA A 233 19.10 -18.47 -24.29
C ALA A 233 18.89 -19.89 -24.84
N THR A 234 17.71 -20.47 -24.62
CA THR A 234 17.35 -21.81 -25.10
C THR A 234 17.16 -21.85 -26.62
N ILE A 235 16.63 -20.78 -27.24
CA ILE A 235 16.55 -20.66 -28.70
C ILE A 235 17.95 -20.54 -29.31
N ARG A 236 18.87 -19.75 -28.71
CA ARG A 236 20.27 -19.72 -29.15
C ARG A 236 20.97 -21.08 -29.02
N HIS A 237 20.61 -21.89 -28.02
CA HIS A 237 21.09 -23.26 -27.89
C HIS A 237 20.52 -24.19 -28.98
N LEU A 238 19.22 -24.11 -29.30
CA LEU A 238 18.61 -24.84 -30.40
C LEU A 238 19.27 -24.54 -31.74
N HIS A 239 19.51 -23.26 -32.07
CA HIS A 239 20.25 -22.88 -33.29
C HIS A 239 21.65 -23.51 -33.29
N LYS A 240 22.40 -23.41 -32.19
CA LYS A 240 23.75 -23.99 -32.09
C LYS A 240 23.78 -25.52 -32.25
N GLU A 241 22.82 -26.24 -31.66
CA GLU A 241 22.71 -27.70 -31.87
C GLU A 241 22.24 -28.03 -33.30
N SER A 242 21.34 -27.23 -33.87
CA SER A 242 20.86 -27.37 -35.26
C SER A 242 21.97 -27.16 -36.29
N ASP A 243 22.76 -26.11 -36.15
CA ASP A 243 23.86 -25.77 -37.07
C ASP A 243 24.92 -26.90 -37.12
N ALA A 244 25.11 -27.62 -36.01
CA ALA A 244 25.97 -28.80 -35.93
C ALA A 244 25.38 -30.05 -36.59
N LEU A 245 24.10 -30.07 -36.94
CA LEU A 245 23.45 -31.11 -37.76
C LEU A 245 23.41 -30.74 -39.25
N GLY A 246 23.37 -29.43 -39.55
CA GLY A 246 23.44 -28.86 -40.90
C GLY A 246 22.24 -27.99 -41.26
N LEU A 247 22.29 -27.36 -42.43
CA LEU A 247 21.26 -26.42 -42.90
C LEU A 247 19.86 -27.05 -42.91
N ALA A 248 18.86 -26.24 -42.54
CA ALA A 248 17.46 -26.65 -42.56
C ALA A 248 16.90 -26.74 -43.99
N SER A 249 16.21 -27.84 -44.28
CA SER A 249 15.49 -28.05 -45.54
C SER A 249 14.19 -28.82 -45.31
N GLN A 250 13.29 -28.76 -46.30
CA GLN A 250 11.98 -29.44 -46.25
C GLN A 250 12.13 -30.86 -46.81
N GLY A 251 11.71 -31.86 -46.03
CA GLY A 251 11.67 -33.26 -46.43
C GLY A 251 10.31 -33.67 -47.01
N ASN A 252 10.16 -34.98 -47.21
CA ASN A 252 8.92 -35.60 -47.69
C ASN A 252 7.78 -35.50 -46.66
N GLU A 253 6.55 -35.82 -47.09
CA GLU A 253 5.41 -35.97 -46.17
C GLU A 253 5.63 -37.12 -45.16
N VAL A 254 5.20 -36.88 -43.91
CA VAL A 254 5.38 -37.78 -42.78
C VAL A 254 4.18 -37.69 -41.83
N HIS A 255 3.79 -38.83 -41.25
CA HIS A 255 2.76 -38.87 -40.21
C HIS A 255 3.33 -38.40 -38.87
N VAL A 256 2.69 -37.39 -38.30
CA VAL A 256 2.99 -36.82 -36.99
C VAL A 256 1.73 -36.87 -36.12
N GLY A 257 1.67 -37.86 -35.22
CA GLY A 257 0.44 -38.20 -34.51
C GLY A 257 -0.68 -38.59 -35.49
N GLY A 258 -1.81 -37.88 -35.42
CA GLY A 258 -2.98 -38.08 -36.31
C GLY A 258 -3.03 -37.21 -37.57
N ARG A 259 -1.94 -36.49 -37.91
CA ARG A 259 -1.90 -35.53 -39.03
C ARG A 259 -0.70 -35.79 -39.93
N ILE A 260 -0.82 -35.48 -41.23
CA ILE A 260 0.30 -35.46 -42.18
C ILE A 260 0.94 -34.06 -42.17
N ALA A 261 2.26 -33.99 -42.18
CA ALA A 261 3.02 -32.75 -42.35
C ALA A 261 4.26 -33.00 -43.22
N ASN A 262 4.91 -31.95 -43.69
CA ASN A 262 6.26 -32.07 -44.28
C ASN A 262 7.26 -32.36 -43.16
N ASP A 263 8.22 -33.27 -43.39
CA ASP A 263 9.38 -33.40 -42.51
C ASP A 263 10.27 -32.15 -42.60
N LEU A 264 11.06 -31.91 -41.56
CA LEU A 264 12.08 -30.87 -41.53
C LEU A 264 13.43 -31.55 -41.32
N LEU A 265 14.31 -31.45 -42.30
CA LEU A 265 15.63 -32.06 -42.29
C LEU A 265 16.65 -31.03 -41.79
N LEU A 266 17.49 -31.43 -40.83
CA LEU A 266 18.68 -30.68 -40.45
C LEU A 266 19.89 -31.40 -41.03
N GLY A 267 20.50 -30.80 -42.06
CA GLY A 267 21.46 -31.47 -42.94
C GLY A 267 20.82 -32.62 -43.71
N GLN A 268 20.90 -33.83 -43.15
CA GLN A 268 20.29 -35.07 -43.69
C GLN A 268 19.46 -35.83 -42.64
N LYS A 269 19.21 -35.23 -41.46
CA LYS A 269 18.53 -35.90 -40.33
C LYS A 269 17.09 -35.42 -40.18
N SER A 270 16.16 -36.35 -40.32
CA SER A 270 14.72 -36.17 -40.04
C SER A 270 14.47 -35.68 -38.62
N GLN A 271 13.69 -34.60 -38.48
CA GLN A 271 13.26 -34.10 -37.17
C GLN A 271 11.83 -34.52 -36.81
N ALA A 272 11.00 -34.95 -37.76
CA ALA A 272 9.66 -35.45 -37.45
C ALA A 272 9.71 -36.71 -36.58
N ASN A 273 9.00 -36.68 -35.45
CA ASN A 273 9.03 -37.70 -34.40
C ASN A 273 10.43 -37.93 -33.74
N THR A 274 11.44 -37.10 -34.04
CA THR A 274 12.79 -37.16 -33.43
C THR A 274 12.89 -36.16 -32.27
N PHE A 275 13.05 -36.64 -31.03
CA PHE A 275 12.87 -35.80 -29.84
C PHE A 275 14.14 -35.26 -29.16
N SER A 276 15.33 -35.76 -29.50
CA SER A 276 16.58 -35.44 -28.79
C SER A 276 16.89 -33.93 -28.71
N LEU A 277 16.74 -33.21 -29.82
CA LEU A 277 16.99 -31.76 -29.91
C LEU A 277 16.01 -30.93 -29.05
N VAL A 278 14.72 -31.28 -29.07
CA VAL A 278 13.68 -30.58 -28.26
C VAL A 278 13.66 -31.01 -26.79
N ASP A 279 14.27 -32.15 -26.45
CA ASP A 279 14.48 -32.59 -25.07
C ASP A 279 15.74 -31.95 -24.48
N SER A 280 16.85 -31.89 -25.23
CA SER A 280 18.08 -31.17 -24.87
C SER A 280 17.77 -29.71 -24.52
N ALA A 281 17.14 -28.98 -25.44
CA ALA A 281 16.74 -27.59 -25.21
C ALA A 281 15.75 -27.41 -24.06
N ALA A 282 14.81 -28.34 -23.85
CA ALA A 282 13.86 -28.23 -22.74
C ALA A 282 14.50 -28.47 -21.35
N SER A 283 15.61 -29.21 -21.28
CA SER A 283 16.34 -29.42 -20.02
C SER A 283 16.94 -28.12 -19.46
N ILE A 284 17.32 -27.17 -20.33
CA ILE A 284 17.83 -25.83 -19.96
C ILE A 284 16.76 -24.97 -19.27
N LEU A 285 15.48 -25.34 -19.41
CA LEU A 285 14.33 -24.66 -18.80
C LEU A 285 13.78 -25.40 -17.56
N VAL A 286 14.58 -26.27 -16.95
CA VAL A 286 14.26 -26.93 -15.67
C VAL A 286 15.12 -26.29 -14.59
N ASP A 287 14.48 -25.74 -13.54
CA ASP A 287 15.21 -25.24 -12.37
C ASP A 287 15.71 -26.40 -11.50
N ASP A 288 17.00 -26.36 -11.14
CA ASP A 288 17.76 -27.42 -10.42
C ASP A 288 17.21 -27.85 -9.04
N GLY A 289 16.14 -27.21 -8.56
CA GLY A 289 15.45 -27.54 -7.30
C GLY A 289 14.01 -28.05 -7.45
N ALA A 290 13.46 -28.13 -8.67
CA ALA A 290 12.05 -28.43 -8.88
C ALA A 290 11.80 -29.94 -9.13
N SER A 291 11.19 -30.65 -8.16
CA SER A 291 10.70 -32.03 -8.31
C SER A 291 9.55 -32.20 -9.33
N SER A 292 9.28 -31.20 -10.17
CA SER A 292 8.34 -31.27 -11.29
C SER A 292 9.04 -30.90 -12.60
N SER A 293 9.36 -31.92 -13.38
CA SER A 293 9.63 -31.74 -14.81
C SER A 293 8.43 -31.09 -15.51
N LYS A 294 8.65 -30.50 -16.70
CA LYS A 294 7.67 -29.75 -17.52
C LYS A 294 7.42 -28.27 -17.14
N GLN A 295 8.36 -27.57 -16.50
CA GLN A 295 8.28 -26.10 -16.40
C GLN A 295 8.51 -25.42 -17.76
N GLY A 296 9.54 -25.82 -18.49
CA GLY A 296 9.75 -25.45 -19.89
C GLY A 296 9.44 -26.56 -20.89
N ASN A 297 9.38 -26.18 -22.16
CA ASN A 297 9.30 -27.08 -23.33
C ASN A 297 9.90 -26.42 -24.58
N ALA A 298 10.37 -27.25 -25.51
CA ALA A 298 10.78 -26.87 -26.85
C ALA A 298 10.02 -27.68 -27.89
N THR A 299 9.92 -27.15 -29.11
CA THR A 299 9.10 -27.67 -30.20
C THR A 299 9.69 -27.28 -31.55
N LEU A 300 9.68 -28.24 -32.48
CA LEU A 300 9.84 -28.01 -33.89
C LEU A 300 8.47 -28.07 -34.58
N PHE A 301 8.15 -27.01 -35.32
CA PHE A 301 6.97 -26.93 -36.17
C PHE A 301 7.37 -27.05 -37.64
N SER A 302 6.56 -27.75 -38.42
CA SER A 302 6.59 -27.74 -39.89
C SER A 302 5.45 -26.87 -40.42
N ARG A 303 5.69 -26.11 -41.49
CA ARG A 303 4.65 -25.32 -42.16
C ARG A 303 3.88 -26.21 -43.15
N VAL A 304 2.56 -26.22 -43.03
CA VAL A 304 1.64 -26.97 -43.88
C VAL A 304 0.56 -26.01 -44.37
N GLY A 305 0.76 -25.44 -45.55
CA GLY A 305 -0.01 -24.27 -46.00
C GLY A 305 0.24 -23.08 -45.07
N ASP A 306 -0.76 -22.68 -44.31
CA ASP A 306 -0.68 -21.62 -43.29
C ASP A 306 -0.69 -22.13 -41.84
N ASP A 307 -0.87 -23.45 -41.63
CA ASP A 307 -0.76 -24.09 -40.32
C ASP A 307 0.70 -24.35 -39.95
N PHE A 308 1.02 -24.23 -38.65
CA PHE A 308 2.28 -24.71 -38.08
C PHE A 308 2.01 -25.97 -37.23
N VAL A 309 2.41 -27.13 -37.72
CA VAL A 309 2.15 -28.45 -37.12
C VAL A 309 3.35 -28.91 -36.28
N ARG A 310 3.14 -29.33 -35.03
CA ARG A 310 4.21 -29.86 -34.16
C ARG A 310 4.71 -31.20 -34.70
N ILE A 311 5.87 -31.20 -35.34
CA ILE A 311 6.51 -32.42 -35.84
C ILE A 311 7.39 -33.10 -34.77
N SER A 312 7.91 -32.33 -33.82
CA SER A 312 8.62 -32.82 -32.64
C SER A 312 8.44 -31.86 -31.48
N THR A 313 8.23 -32.38 -30.26
CA THR A 313 8.00 -31.54 -29.08
C THR A 313 8.30 -32.30 -27.77
N SER A 314 8.84 -31.58 -26.79
CA SER A 314 8.90 -32.01 -25.38
C SER A 314 7.64 -31.63 -24.58
N PHE A 315 6.72 -30.87 -25.18
CA PHE A 315 5.41 -30.59 -24.58
C PHE A 315 4.52 -31.84 -24.56
N THR A 316 3.81 -32.06 -23.46
CA THR A 316 2.95 -33.23 -23.25
C THR A 316 1.52 -32.83 -22.87
N ASN A 317 0.56 -33.59 -23.38
CA ASN A 317 -0.87 -33.43 -23.08
C ASN A 317 -1.20 -33.92 -21.66
N ALA A 318 -2.45 -33.73 -21.22
CA ALA A 318 -2.96 -34.27 -19.96
C ALA A 318 -2.71 -35.78 -19.82
N ASP A 319 -2.88 -36.54 -20.91
CA ASP A 319 -2.60 -37.99 -21.01
C ASP A 319 -1.11 -38.37 -20.84
N GLY A 320 -0.21 -37.41 -20.59
CA GLY A 320 1.25 -37.62 -20.54
C GLY A 320 1.93 -37.81 -21.90
N ARG A 321 1.19 -38.13 -22.96
CA ARG A 321 1.68 -38.27 -24.35
C ARG A 321 2.18 -36.94 -24.92
N ARG A 322 3.22 -36.96 -25.76
CA ARG A 322 3.75 -35.76 -26.45
C ARG A 322 2.71 -35.18 -27.41
N ALA A 323 2.64 -33.84 -27.51
CA ALA A 323 1.63 -33.13 -28.31
C ALA A 323 1.94 -33.08 -29.83
N VAL A 324 2.53 -34.14 -30.38
CA VAL A 324 2.90 -34.25 -31.80
C VAL A 324 1.64 -34.29 -32.67
N GLY A 325 1.66 -33.63 -33.83
CA GLY A 325 0.52 -33.47 -34.73
C GLY A 325 -0.47 -32.37 -34.35
N SER A 326 -0.35 -31.78 -33.16
CA SER A 326 -1.12 -30.58 -32.79
C SER A 326 -0.65 -29.35 -33.57
N VAL A 327 -1.52 -28.36 -33.74
CA VAL A 327 -1.24 -27.12 -34.49
C VAL A 327 -1.05 -25.96 -33.52
N LEU A 328 -0.14 -25.03 -33.83
CA LEU A 328 -0.13 -23.70 -33.19
C LEU A 328 -1.38 -22.92 -33.63
N ASP A 329 -2.15 -22.36 -32.69
CA ASP A 329 -3.41 -21.64 -32.98
C ASP A 329 -3.25 -20.68 -34.18
N PRO A 330 -3.93 -20.93 -35.32
CA PRO A 330 -3.80 -20.12 -36.53
C PRO A 330 -4.27 -18.66 -36.38
N ASN A 331 -4.99 -18.33 -35.29
CA ASN A 331 -5.40 -16.96 -34.99
C ASN A 331 -4.45 -16.25 -33.99
N SER A 332 -3.46 -16.97 -33.45
CA SER A 332 -2.49 -16.39 -32.53
C SER A 332 -1.54 -15.40 -33.22
N GLN A 333 -1.14 -14.35 -32.49
CA GLN A 333 -0.12 -13.39 -32.97
C GLN A 333 1.21 -14.07 -33.35
N ALA A 334 1.55 -15.19 -32.70
CA ALA A 334 2.70 -16.01 -33.05
C ALA A 334 2.55 -16.64 -34.45
N ALA A 335 1.44 -17.34 -34.73
CA ALA A 335 1.21 -17.93 -36.04
C ALA A 335 1.08 -16.88 -37.16
N ILE A 336 0.57 -15.68 -36.86
CA ILE A 336 0.51 -14.55 -37.81
C ILE A 336 1.93 -14.06 -38.15
N LYS A 337 2.77 -13.75 -37.14
CA LYS A 337 4.16 -13.31 -37.37
C LYS A 337 5.00 -14.36 -38.11
N LEU A 338 4.91 -15.63 -37.72
CA LEU A 338 5.66 -16.71 -38.36
C LEU A 338 5.31 -16.89 -39.85
N ARG A 339 4.05 -16.69 -40.26
CA ARG A 339 3.67 -16.72 -41.69
C ARG A 339 4.35 -15.62 -42.51
N ASN A 340 4.57 -14.46 -41.89
CA ASN A 340 5.25 -13.30 -42.47
C ASN A 340 6.79 -13.41 -42.41
N GLY A 341 7.35 -14.44 -41.76
CA GLY A 341 8.80 -14.55 -41.53
C GLY A 341 9.32 -13.68 -40.39
N GLU A 342 8.46 -13.26 -39.45
CA GLU A 342 8.84 -12.54 -38.24
C GLU A 342 8.90 -13.48 -37.01
N SER A 343 9.89 -13.29 -36.13
CA SER A 343 9.91 -13.91 -34.80
C SER A 343 8.85 -13.29 -33.87
N PHE A 344 8.24 -14.09 -33.00
CA PHE A 344 7.34 -13.66 -31.93
C PHE A 344 7.96 -13.93 -30.56
N TYR A 345 7.86 -12.97 -29.64
CA TYR A 345 8.26 -13.12 -28.24
C TYR A 345 7.22 -12.49 -27.32
N GLY A 346 6.60 -13.27 -26.43
CA GLY A 346 5.51 -12.78 -25.58
C GLY A 346 4.77 -13.87 -24.80
N VAL A 347 3.60 -13.53 -24.27
CA VAL A 347 2.72 -14.49 -23.58
C VAL A 347 1.74 -15.12 -24.59
N VAL A 348 1.58 -16.43 -24.52
CA VAL A 348 0.65 -17.23 -25.33
C VAL A 348 -0.11 -18.24 -24.46
N ASP A 349 -1.26 -18.70 -24.92
CA ASP A 349 -1.96 -19.84 -24.32
C ASP A 349 -1.54 -21.15 -25.02
N ILE A 350 -1.15 -22.16 -24.23
CA ILE A 350 -0.89 -23.51 -24.70
C ILE A 350 -1.77 -24.48 -23.91
N LEU A 351 -2.83 -24.96 -24.54
CA LEU A 351 -3.85 -25.86 -23.98
C LEU A 351 -4.50 -25.36 -22.66
N GLY A 352 -4.90 -24.08 -22.60
CA GLY A 352 -5.60 -23.49 -21.44
C GLY A 352 -4.68 -23.09 -20.29
N ASN A 353 -3.38 -22.93 -20.57
CA ASN A 353 -2.35 -22.53 -19.62
C ASN A 353 -1.43 -21.49 -20.26
N PRO A 354 -1.14 -20.37 -19.57
CA PRO A 354 -0.27 -19.34 -20.10
C PRO A 354 1.21 -19.77 -20.06
N TYR A 355 1.93 -19.43 -21.12
CA TYR A 355 3.37 -19.59 -21.26
C TYR A 355 3.99 -18.27 -21.74
N VAL A 356 5.19 -17.95 -21.24
CA VAL A 356 6.09 -17.00 -21.89
C VAL A 356 6.85 -17.77 -22.96
N ALA A 357 6.69 -17.38 -24.23
CA ALA A 357 7.19 -18.13 -25.37
C ALA A 357 7.90 -17.25 -26.40
N GLY A 358 8.84 -17.88 -27.08
CA GLY A 358 9.56 -17.36 -28.24
C GLY A 358 9.38 -18.32 -29.40
N TYR A 359 9.08 -17.78 -30.58
CA TYR A 359 8.97 -18.54 -31.82
C TYR A 359 9.76 -17.84 -32.92
N GLU A 360 10.55 -18.59 -33.67
CA GLU A 360 11.36 -18.07 -34.77
C GLU A 360 11.14 -18.90 -36.04
N PRO A 361 10.98 -18.27 -37.21
CA PRO A 361 10.78 -18.99 -38.47
C PRO A 361 12.04 -19.74 -38.90
N ILE A 362 11.84 -20.94 -39.47
CA ILE A 362 12.89 -21.72 -40.12
C ILE A 362 12.76 -21.51 -41.63
N PHE A 363 13.85 -21.13 -42.28
CA PHE A 363 13.91 -20.83 -43.72
C PHE A 363 14.53 -21.98 -44.51
N ALA A 364 14.16 -22.11 -45.79
CA ALA A 364 14.71 -23.10 -46.71
C ALA A 364 16.10 -22.70 -47.23
N GLY A 365 17.13 -22.88 -46.42
CA GLY A 365 18.50 -22.46 -46.74
C GLY A 365 18.58 -20.96 -47.05
N ASN A 366 19.00 -20.62 -48.27
CA ASN A 366 19.12 -19.23 -48.72
C ASN A 366 17.78 -18.61 -49.22
N GLU A 367 16.73 -19.40 -49.40
CA GLU A 367 15.40 -18.87 -49.73
C GLU A 367 14.74 -18.30 -48.46
N LYS A 368 14.24 -17.06 -48.51
CA LYS A 368 13.43 -16.46 -47.42
C LYS A 368 12.02 -17.07 -47.28
N ARG A 369 11.84 -18.33 -47.71
CA ARG A 369 10.61 -19.11 -47.62
C ARG A 369 10.58 -19.87 -46.29
N VAL A 370 9.60 -19.55 -45.45
CA VAL A 370 9.40 -20.21 -44.16
C VAL A 370 8.89 -21.63 -44.38
N ILE A 371 9.64 -22.63 -43.93
CA ILE A 371 9.30 -24.08 -43.98
C ILE A 371 8.90 -24.64 -42.61
N GLY A 372 9.16 -23.93 -41.53
CA GLY A 372 8.85 -24.36 -40.17
C GLY A 372 9.05 -23.26 -39.15
N ALA A 373 9.06 -23.62 -37.87
CA ALA A 373 9.42 -22.71 -36.80
C ALA A 373 10.07 -23.44 -35.62
N TRP A 374 11.07 -22.80 -35.02
CA TRP A 374 11.48 -23.06 -33.64
C TRP A 374 10.40 -22.52 -32.71
N GLY A 375 10.08 -23.23 -31.63
CA GLY A 375 9.21 -22.74 -30.57
C GLY A 375 9.67 -23.19 -29.20
N VAL A 376 9.89 -22.24 -28.30
CA VAL A 376 10.35 -22.48 -26.93
C VAL A 376 9.45 -21.74 -25.96
N ALA A 377 9.00 -22.41 -24.91
CA ALA A 377 8.00 -21.88 -24.00
C ALA A 377 8.27 -22.27 -22.54
N HIS A 378 8.32 -21.29 -21.65
CA HIS A 378 8.37 -21.48 -20.19
C HIS A 378 7.00 -21.18 -19.59
N LYS A 379 6.53 -22.02 -18.67
CA LYS A 379 5.22 -21.86 -18.03
C LYS A 379 5.17 -20.54 -17.23
N ALA A 380 4.05 -19.84 -17.30
CA ALA A 380 3.81 -18.60 -16.56
C ALA A 380 3.47 -18.82 -15.07
N ASP A 381 2.84 -19.95 -14.73
CA ASP A 381 2.50 -20.30 -13.36
C ASP A 381 3.75 -20.81 -12.61
N THR A 382 4.61 -19.90 -12.12
CA THR A 382 5.82 -20.27 -11.35
C THR A 382 5.55 -20.30 -9.82
N PRO A 383 6.18 -21.21 -9.04
CA PRO A 383 5.99 -21.29 -7.59
C PRO A 383 6.43 -20.02 -6.84
N GLU A 384 7.41 -19.31 -7.36
CA GLU A 384 7.97 -18.09 -6.77
C GLU A 384 6.95 -16.96 -6.88
N LEU A 385 6.32 -16.82 -8.05
CA LEU A 385 5.27 -15.83 -8.28
C LEU A 385 4.02 -16.15 -7.46
N ALA A 386 3.66 -17.43 -7.33
CA ALA A 386 2.62 -17.87 -6.40
C ALA A 386 2.95 -17.49 -4.95
N THR A 387 4.18 -17.73 -4.48
CA THR A 387 4.64 -17.37 -3.12
C THR A 387 4.62 -15.85 -2.89
N VAL A 388 5.06 -15.06 -3.89
CA VAL A 388 5.11 -13.59 -3.79
C VAL A 388 3.71 -12.98 -3.75
N ILE A 389 2.73 -13.52 -4.49
CA ILE A 389 1.32 -13.07 -4.44
C ILE A 389 0.62 -13.61 -3.18
N GLY A 390 0.85 -14.87 -2.83
CA GLY A 390 0.37 -15.53 -1.61
C GLY A 390 0.68 -14.71 -0.35
N SER A 391 1.90 -14.17 -0.26
CA SER A 391 2.35 -13.35 0.86
C SER A 391 1.81 -11.90 0.90
N ARG A 392 1.01 -11.45 -0.07
CA ARG A 392 0.37 -10.12 -0.03
C ARG A 392 -0.92 -10.14 0.78
N ARG A 393 -1.31 -8.98 1.33
CA ARG A 393 -2.55 -8.76 2.07
C ARG A 393 -3.12 -7.37 1.75
N VAL A 394 -4.45 -7.21 1.79
CA VAL A 394 -5.09 -5.89 1.77
C VAL A 394 -5.93 -5.73 3.05
N LEU A 395 -5.68 -4.68 3.83
CA LEU A 395 -6.26 -4.50 5.16
C LEU A 395 -6.12 -5.77 6.04
N SER A 396 -7.22 -6.34 6.57
CA SER A 396 -7.21 -7.55 7.41
C SER A 396 -7.87 -8.75 6.73
N SER A 397 -8.97 -8.51 6.03
CA SER A 397 -9.84 -9.49 5.38
C SER A 397 -9.76 -9.40 3.85
N GLY A 398 -9.12 -8.37 3.30
CA GLY A 398 -8.94 -8.18 1.87
C GLY A 398 -7.80 -9.00 1.26
N PHE A 399 -7.92 -9.24 -0.05
CA PHE A 399 -7.09 -10.15 -0.82
C PHE A 399 -6.46 -9.48 -2.06
N VAL A 400 -5.41 -10.10 -2.57
CA VAL A 400 -4.85 -9.84 -3.91
C VAL A 400 -5.05 -11.08 -4.77
N ALA A 401 -5.54 -10.91 -5.99
CA ALA A 401 -5.81 -12.00 -6.93
C ALA A 401 -5.28 -11.64 -8.33
N VAL A 402 -4.85 -12.63 -9.09
CA VAL A 402 -4.44 -12.46 -10.50
C VAL A 402 -5.14 -13.49 -11.37
N LEU A 403 -5.81 -13.00 -12.42
CA LEU A 403 -6.54 -13.82 -13.38
C LEU A 403 -5.86 -13.76 -14.76
N ASP A 404 -5.89 -14.88 -15.48
CA ASP A 404 -5.40 -14.94 -16.86
C ASP A 404 -6.36 -14.28 -17.86
N ILE A 405 -5.95 -14.23 -19.13
CA ILE A 405 -6.73 -13.71 -20.27
C ILE A 405 -8.11 -14.37 -20.45
N LYS A 406 -8.39 -15.51 -19.81
CA LYS A 406 -9.70 -16.20 -19.82
C LYS A 406 -10.51 -15.95 -18.55
N ASN A 407 -10.10 -14.97 -17.73
CA ASN A 407 -10.64 -14.68 -16.40
C ASN A 407 -10.57 -15.88 -15.41
N LYS A 408 -9.62 -16.81 -15.60
CA LYS A 408 -9.36 -17.89 -14.65
C LYS A 408 -8.32 -17.45 -13.63
N LEU A 409 -8.64 -17.54 -12.34
CA LEU A 409 -7.72 -17.21 -11.26
C LEU A 409 -6.48 -18.12 -11.29
N ARG A 410 -5.28 -17.51 -11.38
CA ARG A 410 -3.98 -18.21 -11.37
C ARG A 410 -3.30 -18.10 -10.01
N PHE A 411 -3.24 -16.90 -9.47
CA PHE A 411 -2.60 -16.60 -8.20
C PHE A 411 -3.57 -15.87 -7.26
N GLN A 412 -3.45 -16.11 -5.96
CA GLN A 412 -4.23 -15.47 -4.91
C GLN A 412 -3.33 -15.21 -3.69
N SER A 413 -3.76 -14.32 -2.81
CA SER A 413 -3.16 -14.12 -1.49
C SER A 413 -3.65 -15.18 -0.51
N ASP A 414 -2.70 -15.79 0.20
CA ASP A 414 -2.93 -16.80 1.23
C ASP A 414 -2.86 -16.21 2.65
N THR A 415 -2.89 -14.87 2.75
CA THR A 415 -2.88 -14.14 4.03
C THR A 415 -4.10 -13.23 4.15
N GLY A 416 -4.57 -13.05 5.39
CA GLY A 416 -5.83 -12.36 5.71
C GLY A 416 -6.99 -13.33 5.90
N SER A 417 -8.19 -12.79 6.16
CA SER A 417 -9.38 -13.61 6.47
C SER A 417 -10.09 -14.19 5.24
N THR A 418 -9.81 -13.72 4.02
CA THR A 418 -10.44 -14.22 2.77
C THR A 418 -9.40 -14.89 1.89
N THR A 419 -9.14 -16.16 2.15
CA THR A 419 -8.22 -17.03 1.40
C THR A 419 -8.92 -18.14 0.62
N ASP A 420 -10.23 -18.35 0.86
CA ASP A 420 -11.02 -19.32 0.08
C ASP A 420 -11.15 -18.89 -1.38
N ARG A 421 -10.75 -19.81 -2.27
CA ARG A 421 -10.76 -19.62 -3.71
C ARG A 421 -12.14 -19.37 -4.28
N ALA A 422 -13.17 -20.11 -3.83
CA ALA A 422 -14.52 -19.96 -4.35
C ALA A 422 -15.10 -18.57 -3.98
N THR A 423 -14.84 -18.12 -2.76
CA THR A 423 -15.19 -16.78 -2.27
C THR A 423 -14.46 -15.68 -3.03
N ILE A 424 -13.15 -15.84 -3.31
CA ILE A 424 -12.38 -14.91 -4.14
C ILE A 424 -12.97 -14.82 -5.56
N GLU A 425 -13.15 -15.96 -6.25
CA GLU A 425 -13.71 -16.00 -7.61
C GLU A 425 -15.12 -15.39 -7.66
N ARG A 426 -15.94 -15.62 -6.63
CA ARG A 426 -17.27 -15.00 -6.46
C ARG A 426 -17.18 -13.48 -6.32
N ILE A 427 -16.37 -12.96 -5.40
CA ILE A 427 -16.24 -11.50 -5.16
C ILE A 427 -15.71 -10.78 -6.41
N VAL A 428 -14.74 -11.39 -7.10
CA VAL A 428 -14.15 -10.86 -8.34
C VAL A 428 -15.19 -10.79 -9.49
N LYS A 429 -16.17 -11.70 -9.51
CA LYS A 429 -17.25 -11.76 -10.50
C LYS A 429 -18.44 -10.86 -10.15
N GLU A 430 -18.95 -10.94 -8.92
CA GLU A 430 -20.18 -10.29 -8.48
C GLU A 430 -19.99 -8.82 -8.10
N LYS A 431 -18.79 -8.40 -7.68
CA LYS A 431 -18.48 -7.06 -7.15
C LYS A 431 -19.51 -6.59 -6.08
N PRO A 432 -19.73 -7.37 -5.00
CA PRO A 432 -20.79 -7.08 -4.03
C PRO A 432 -20.57 -5.73 -3.32
N GLN A 433 -21.68 -5.03 -3.00
CA GLN A 433 -21.64 -3.61 -2.61
C GLN A 433 -20.94 -3.31 -1.27
N ASP A 434 -20.80 -4.32 -0.40
CA ASP A 434 -20.04 -4.25 0.85
C ASP A 434 -18.51 -4.31 0.63
N TRP A 435 -18.06 -4.65 -0.59
CA TRP A 435 -16.64 -4.65 -0.97
C TRP A 435 -16.23 -3.42 -1.78
N VAL A 436 -14.93 -3.15 -1.78
CA VAL A 436 -14.24 -2.34 -2.79
C VAL A 436 -13.38 -3.30 -3.60
N VAL A 437 -13.52 -3.28 -4.93
CA VAL A 437 -12.81 -4.17 -5.85
C VAL A 437 -12.14 -3.34 -6.94
N VAL A 438 -10.82 -3.19 -6.84
CA VAL A 438 -9.99 -2.51 -7.84
C VAL A 438 -9.46 -3.57 -8.81
N LYS A 439 -9.61 -3.34 -10.13
CA LYS A 439 -9.06 -4.20 -11.18
C LYS A 439 -8.11 -3.38 -12.05
N GLU A 440 -6.92 -3.90 -12.30
CA GLU A 440 -5.86 -3.29 -13.11
C GLU A 440 -5.27 -4.33 -14.07
N GLU A 441 -4.90 -3.90 -15.28
CA GLU A 441 -4.26 -4.80 -16.25
C GLU A 441 -2.74 -4.87 -16.01
N ILE A 442 -2.21 -6.08 -15.93
CA ILE A 442 -0.77 -6.34 -15.88
C ILE A 442 -0.25 -6.25 -17.32
N ARG A 443 0.41 -5.13 -17.62
CA ARG A 443 0.99 -4.81 -18.94
C ARG A 443 1.78 -5.98 -19.53
N ASP A 444 1.67 -6.12 -20.85
CA ASP A 444 2.32 -7.15 -21.68
C ASP A 444 1.87 -8.61 -21.41
N TRP A 445 1.30 -8.91 -20.25
CA TRP A 445 0.78 -10.24 -19.88
C TRP A 445 -0.69 -10.44 -20.27
N GLY A 446 -1.49 -9.36 -20.35
CA GLY A 446 -2.95 -9.43 -20.51
C GLY A 446 -3.67 -10.03 -19.28
N PHE A 447 -2.95 -10.21 -18.17
CA PHE A 447 -3.52 -10.70 -16.91
C PHE A 447 -4.20 -9.55 -16.17
N THR A 448 -5.25 -9.84 -15.41
CA THR A 448 -5.90 -8.85 -14.54
C THR A 448 -5.46 -9.03 -13.10
N LEU A 449 -4.79 -8.02 -12.54
CA LEU A 449 -4.58 -7.87 -11.10
C LEU A 449 -5.88 -7.36 -10.46
N VAL A 450 -6.29 -7.97 -9.36
CA VAL A 450 -7.44 -7.54 -8.56
C VAL A 450 -7.02 -7.38 -7.11
N SER A 451 -7.24 -6.18 -6.56
CA SER A 451 -7.10 -5.90 -5.13
C SER A 451 -8.48 -5.62 -4.56
N ALA A 452 -8.89 -6.38 -3.55
CA ALA A 452 -10.24 -6.28 -3.00
C ALA A 452 -10.24 -6.30 -1.47
N TYR A 453 -11.11 -5.50 -0.85
CA TYR A 453 -11.27 -5.46 0.60
C TYR A 453 -12.72 -5.14 0.99
N PRO A 454 -13.23 -5.65 2.13
CA PRO A 454 -14.55 -5.30 2.58
C PRO A 454 -14.54 -3.93 3.27
N LYS A 455 -15.61 -3.16 3.10
CA LYS A 455 -15.80 -1.86 3.74
C LYS A 455 -15.87 -1.97 5.27
N SER A 456 -16.15 -3.16 5.81
CA SER A 456 -16.07 -3.45 7.24
C SER A 456 -14.67 -3.26 7.82
N ASP A 457 -13.61 -3.64 7.10
CA ASP A 457 -12.22 -3.47 7.55
C ASP A 457 -11.89 -1.97 7.70
N LEU A 458 -12.20 -1.20 6.65
CA LEU A 458 -12.00 0.25 6.63
C LEU A 458 -12.82 0.94 7.72
N ASN A 459 -14.10 0.55 7.88
CA ASN A 459 -14.97 1.08 8.93
C ASN A 459 -14.46 0.71 10.34
N ALA A 460 -13.90 -0.47 10.55
CA ALA A 460 -13.33 -0.88 11.84
C ALA A 460 -12.08 -0.06 12.20
N LEU A 461 -11.21 0.20 11.21
CA LEU A 461 -10.02 1.03 11.38
C LEU A 461 -10.39 2.49 11.68
N ILE A 462 -11.35 3.06 10.93
CA ILE A 462 -11.92 4.39 11.18
C ILE A 462 -12.56 4.46 12.57
N LEU A 463 -13.35 3.45 12.97
CA LEU A 463 -14.02 3.43 14.27
C LEU A 463 -13.02 3.36 15.43
N HIS A 464 -11.98 2.52 15.34
CA HIS A 464 -10.97 2.41 16.39
C HIS A 464 -10.21 3.73 16.61
N GLN A 465 -9.81 4.43 15.53
CA GLN A 465 -9.13 5.71 15.66
C GLN A 465 -10.09 6.82 16.12
N SER A 466 -11.34 6.83 15.63
CA SER A 466 -12.38 7.77 16.07
C SER A 466 -12.72 7.63 17.56
N LEU A 467 -12.75 6.41 18.09
CA LEU A 467 -12.96 6.14 19.53
C LEU A 467 -11.82 6.69 20.38
N TRP A 468 -10.57 6.57 19.92
CA TRP A 468 -9.41 7.12 20.62
C TRP A 468 -9.42 8.66 20.63
N ILE A 469 -9.69 9.29 19.48
CA ILE A 469 -9.87 10.75 19.35
C ILE A 469 -11.00 11.25 20.26
N ALA A 470 -12.13 10.54 20.31
CA ALA A 470 -13.25 10.88 21.19
C ALA A 470 -12.89 10.73 22.68
N GLY A 471 -12.13 9.70 23.05
CA GLY A 471 -11.64 9.50 24.42
C GLY A 471 -10.69 10.61 24.89
N VAL A 472 -9.71 10.98 24.06
CA VAL A 472 -8.80 12.11 24.33
C VAL A 472 -9.59 13.43 24.42
N GLY A 473 -10.54 13.66 23.52
CA GLY A 473 -11.43 14.82 23.56
C GLY A 473 -12.27 14.90 24.84
N LEU A 474 -12.81 13.78 25.32
CA LEU A 474 -13.54 13.68 26.59
C LEU A 474 -12.64 14.01 27.79
N LEU A 475 -11.40 13.51 27.80
CA LEU A 475 -10.42 13.80 28.86
C LEU A 475 -10.07 15.29 28.90
N ILE A 476 -9.85 15.93 27.74
CA ILE A 476 -9.62 17.38 27.66
C ILE A 476 -10.85 18.17 28.14
N CYS A 477 -12.07 17.73 27.80
CA CYS A 477 -13.29 18.34 28.33
C CYS A 477 -13.35 18.26 29.86
N ALA A 478 -13.08 17.08 30.45
CA ALA A 478 -13.10 16.88 31.90
C ALA A 478 -12.03 17.73 32.62
N LEU A 479 -10.82 17.81 32.06
CA LEU A 479 -9.75 18.66 32.57
C LEU A 479 -10.15 20.14 32.52
N MET A 480 -10.72 20.61 31.41
CA MET A 480 -11.21 21.98 31.26
C MET A 480 -12.32 22.32 32.27
N VAL A 481 -13.28 21.39 32.49
CA VAL A 481 -14.33 21.53 33.52
C VAL A 481 -13.70 21.70 34.90
N GLY A 482 -12.69 20.89 35.25
CA GLY A 482 -11.96 20.97 36.51
C GLY A 482 -11.23 22.30 36.69
N VAL A 483 -10.47 22.74 35.67
CA VAL A 483 -9.72 24.01 35.70
C VAL A 483 -10.65 25.22 35.81
N GLN A 484 -11.76 25.26 35.05
CA GLN A 484 -12.75 26.33 35.16
C GLN A 484 -13.40 26.37 36.55
N SER A 485 -13.73 25.20 37.12
CA SER A 485 -14.30 25.09 38.45
C SER A 485 -13.35 25.58 39.54
N ALA A 486 -12.06 25.23 39.46
CA ALA A 486 -11.03 25.68 40.38
C ALA A 486 -10.78 27.20 40.28
N LEU A 487 -10.71 27.75 39.07
CA LEU A 487 -10.52 29.19 38.84
C LEU A 487 -11.70 30.02 39.38
N ILE A 488 -12.94 29.57 39.17
CA ILE A 488 -14.13 30.26 39.70
C ILE A 488 -14.23 30.11 41.23
N TRP A 489 -13.83 28.96 41.78
CA TRP A 489 -13.77 28.76 43.23
C TRP A 489 -12.84 29.77 43.90
N ASP A 490 -11.58 29.84 43.45
CA ASP A 490 -10.55 30.63 44.15
C ASP A 490 -10.59 32.12 43.81
N ARG A 491 -10.92 32.52 42.57
CA ARG A 491 -10.95 33.94 42.17
C ARG A 491 -12.25 34.68 42.42
N VAL A 492 -13.39 33.99 42.40
CA VAL A 492 -14.72 34.64 42.49
C VAL A 492 -15.41 34.26 43.79
N LEU A 493 -15.59 32.97 44.01
CA LEU A 493 -16.49 32.48 45.05
C LEU A 493 -15.91 32.64 46.46
N ARG A 494 -14.67 32.22 46.68
CA ARG A 494 -13.98 32.31 47.98
C ARG A 494 -13.85 33.76 48.47
N PRO A 495 -13.37 34.73 47.66
CA PRO A 495 -13.39 36.16 48.02
C PRO A 495 -14.77 36.69 48.39
N VAL A 496 -15.82 36.36 47.61
CA VAL A 496 -17.20 36.80 47.91
C VAL A 496 -17.72 36.18 49.22
N GLN A 497 -17.39 34.93 49.52
CA GLN A 497 -17.73 34.31 50.81
C GLN A 497 -17.00 34.99 51.98
N ASN A 498 -15.71 35.32 51.84
CA ASN A 498 -14.95 36.08 52.84
C ASN A 498 -15.59 37.46 53.12
N LEU A 499 -15.93 38.21 52.06
CA LEU A 499 -16.59 39.51 52.18
C LEU A 499 -17.98 39.43 52.81
N THR A 500 -18.71 38.34 52.55
CA THR A 500 -20.03 38.10 53.16
C THR A 500 -19.89 37.84 54.66
N ALA A 501 -18.94 36.98 55.07
CA ALA A 501 -18.69 36.71 56.48
C ALA A 501 -18.24 37.96 57.25
N VAL A 502 -17.35 38.79 56.67
CA VAL A 502 -16.96 40.07 57.29
C VAL A 502 -18.15 41.02 57.39
N ALA A 503 -19.02 41.10 56.38
CA ALA A 503 -20.23 41.93 56.45
C ALA A 503 -21.21 41.46 57.56
N GLU A 504 -21.31 40.15 57.78
CA GLU A 504 -22.11 39.56 58.85
C GLU A 504 -21.51 39.87 60.24
N GLU A 505 -20.20 39.67 60.43
CA GLU A 505 -19.49 40.00 61.68
C GLU A 505 -19.54 41.50 62.01
N LEU A 506 -19.46 42.38 60.99
CA LEU A 506 -19.68 43.81 61.15
C LEU A 506 -21.11 44.10 61.62
N SER A 507 -22.13 43.43 61.08
CA SER A 507 -23.53 43.62 61.52
C SER A 507 -23.74 43.16 62.98
N MET A 508 -22.95 42.20 63.46
CA MET A 508 -22.90 41.77 64.87
C MET A 508 -22.01 42.65 65.76
N GLY A 509 -21.51 43.78 65.27
CA GLY A 509 -20.75 44.76 66.06
C GLY A 509 -19.24 44.49 66.17
N LYS A 510 -18.67 43.58 65.39
CA LYS A 510 -17.22 43.30 65.37
C LYS A 510 -16.50 44.21 64.38
N TRP A 511 -16.15 45.43 64.81
CA TRP A 511 -15.60 46.48 63.93
C TRP A 511 -14.09 46.39 63.59
N ASN A 512 -13.41 45.28 63.93
CA ASN A 512 -11.95 45.18 63.83
C ASN A 512 -11.48 43.99 62.97
N HIS A 513 -11.76 44.04 61.66
CA HIS A 513 -11.37 43.00 60.70
C HIS A 513 -10.55 43.57 59.54
N THR A 514 -9.50 42.85 59.14
CA THR A 514 -8.67 43.15 57.96
C THR A 514 -9.19 42.38 56.74
N ILE A 515 -9.68 43.12 55.74
CA ILE A 515 -10.19 42.52 54.49
C ILE A 515 -9.03 42.33 53.51
N ALA A 516 -8.62 41.08 53.28
CA ALA A 516 -7.48 40.76 52.40
C ALA A 516 -7.74 41.11 50.93
N GLU A 517 -9.01 41.03 50.52
CA GLU A 517 -9.52 41.27 49.17
C GLU A 517 -9.37 42.72 48.71
N VAL A 518 -9.08 43.67 49.61
CA VAL A 518 -8.90 45.10 49.31
C VAL A 518 -7.82 45.37 48.25
N ASN A 519 -6.86 44.46 48.09
CA ASN A 519 -5.77 44.56 47.11
C ASN A 519 -6.13 44.04 45.70
N LEU A 520 -7.29 43.41 45.51
CA LEU A 520 -7.73 42.92 44.19
C LEU A 520 -8.06 44.08 43.25
N LYS A 521 -7.71 43.96 41.96
CA LYS A 521 -7.84 45.02 40.95
C LYS A 521 -9.13 44.95 40.12
N ASP A 522 -10.13 44.24 40.65
CA ASP A 522 -11.40 43.91 40.00
C ASP A 522 -12.61 44.50 40.76
N GLU A 523 -13.81 44.08 40.38
CA GLU A 523 -15.08 44.45 41.02
C GLU A 523 -15.14 43.94 42.48
N ILE A 524 -14.54 42.78 42.78
CA ILE A 524 -14.52 42.17 44.11
C ILE A 524 -13.65 43.01 45.05
N GLY A 525 -12.46 43.41 44.61
CA GLY A 525 -11.61 44.35 45.35
C GLY A 525 -12.25 45.72 45.50
N THR A 526 -13.07 46.13 44.54
CA THR A 526 -13.82 47.40 44.61
C THR A 526 -14.95 47.33 45.63
N LEU A 527 -15.64 46.20 45.73
CA LEU A 527 -16.58 45.89 46.82
C LEU A 527 -15.87 45.81 48.17
N ALA A 528 -14.71 45.15 48.26
CA ALA A 528 -13.88 45.09 49.46
C ALA A 528 -13.47 46.49 49.96
N ARG A 529 -13.04 47.38 49.03
CA ARG A 529 -12.74 48.78 49.30
C ARG A 529 -13.98 49.61 49.69
N ALA A 530 -15.19 49.21 49.30
CA ALA A 530 -16.42 49.85 49.74
C ALA A 530 -16.80 49.40 51.17
N ILE A 531 -16.79 48.10 51.44
CA ILE A 531 -17.08 47.50 52.76
C ILE A 531 -16.07 48.00 53.81
N SER A 532 -14.78 48.06 53.48
CA SER A 532 -13.74 48.60 54.38
C SER A 532 -13.98 50.06 54.75
N ARG A 533 -14.36 50.93 53.79
CA ARG A 533 -14.70 52.34 54.06
C ARG A 533 -15.95 52.47 54.91
N LEU A 534 -16.98 51.64 54.68
CA LEU A 534 -18.20 51.61 55.47
C LEU A 534 -17.94 51.15 56.91
N SER A 535 -17.17 50.07 57.10
CA SER A 535 -16.75 49.59 58.42
C SER A 535 -16.08 50.70 59.23
N ASN A 536 -15.07 51.37 58.64
CA ASN A 536 -14.35 52.46 59.29
C ASN A 536 -15.27 53.65 59.65
N SER A 537 -16.24 54.00 58.78
CA SER A 537 -17.16 55.12 59.07
C SER A 537 -18.17 54.79 60.17
N VAL A 538 -18.72 53.58 60.19
CA VAL A 538 -19.64 53.12 61.25
C VAL A 538 -18.90 52.98 62.58
N ARG A 539 -17.69 52.41 62.58
CA ARG A 539 -16.83 52.33 63.76
C ARG A 539 -16.56 53.71 64.36
N LEU A 540 -16.17 54.70 63.55
CA LEU A 540 -15.93 56.07 64.00
C LEU A 540 -17.21 56.77 64.51
N ALA A 541 -18.39 56.40 64.00
CA ALA A 541 -19.67 56.87 64.54
C ALA A 541 -19.97 56.25 65.92
N MET A 542 -19.76 54.95 66.09
CA MET A 542 -19.95 54.27 67.38
C MET A 542 -18.93 54.71 68.44
N GLU A 543 -17.65 54.90 68.08
CA GLU A 543 -16.63 55.47 68.98
C GLU A 543 -16.94 56.90 69.43
N ARG A 544 -17.75 57.66 68.67
CA ARG A 544 -18.22 59.00 69.05
C ARG A 544 -19.49 58.97 69.90
N LEU A 545 -20.38 58.00 69.67
CA LEU A 545 -21.57 57.79 70.50
C LEU A 545 -21.19 57.27 71.89
N ASN A 546 -20.25 56.33 71.97
CA ASN A 546 -19.74 55.75 73.23
C ASN A 546 -18.75 56.66 73.99
N LYS A 547 -18.75 57.97 73.68
CA LYS A 547 -17.97 59.03 74.36
C LYS A 547 -18.88 60.20 74.78
N ARG A 548 -20.19 59.97 74.81
CA ARG A 548 -21.23 60.82 75.39
C ARG A 548 -21.96 60.04 76.48
#